data_AF-A0A7G6U2W3-F1
#
_entry.id   AF-A0A7G6U2W3-F1
#
_cell.length_a   1.000
_cell.length_b   1.000
_cell.length_c   1.000
_cell.angle_alpha   90.00
_cell.angle_beta   90.00
_cell.angle_gamma   90.00
#
_symmetry.space_group_name_H-M   'P 1'
#
loop_
_entity.id
_entity.type
_entity.pdbx_description
1 polymer ?
#
loop_
_entity_poly.entity_id
_entity_poly.type
_entity_poly.pdbx_seq_one_letter_code
_entity_poly.pdbx_strand_id
1 'polypeptide(L)'
;MHIVCPNCTTSYAVNPATFGDAGRTVRCARCKEVWLARPEDLSRAEARIPAMAAKASEPDPNEDMSAWGVTEDDDASAPNVPVVESPSISADWPVDANDRTETADWATLAQHDAVAAMRATPPSRLAVLGRFVPSLPRLFVMPRHSLPIATAAMASLLLALVIWRVDLVKLMPQTATFYQAVGLDVNIRGLAFKDVKVTTETVDGKSVLLIEGLIVSETRTPTALPRLRFVVRDEKGTEIYGWNAVLEQPGLNPGDKTWFRSRLASPPAEGRSIDVRFFTKRDVAGA
;
A
#
# COMPACT_ATOMS: atom_id res chain seq x y z
N MET A 1 -10.20 31.62 13.53
CA MET A 1 -10.82 31.09 12.29
C MET A 1 -9.74 30.37 11.48
N HIS A 2 -10.10 29.39 10.64
CA HIS A 2 -9.13 28.68 9.80
C HIS A 2 -9.36 28.98 8.34
N ILE A 3 -8.28 29.27 7.60
CA ILE A 3 -8.31 29.41 6.15
C ILE A 3 -7.57 28.23 5.51
N VAL A 4 -8.06 27.76 4.36
CA VAL A 4 -7.48 26.62 3.65
C VAL A 4 -6.94 27.09 2.31
N CYS A 5 -5.70 26.72 2.00
CA CYS A 5 -5.10 27.04 0.70
C CYS A 5 -5.81 26.25 -0.42
N PRO A 6 -6.27 26.91 -1.51
CA PRO A 6 -6.99 26.23 -2.60
C PRO A 6 -6.10 25.29 -3.43
N ASN A 7 -4.78 25.48 -3.42
CA ASN A 7 -3.85 24.73 -4.24
C ASN A 7 -3.31 23.47 -3.52
N CYS A 8 -2.87 23.61 -2.25
CA CYS A 8 -2.25 22.51 -1.50
C CYS A 8 -3.02 22.07 -0.24
N THR A 9 -4.21 22.62 0.01
CA THR A 9 -5.12 22.23 1.10
C THR A 9 -4.52 22.33 2.50
N THR A 10 -3.48 23.15 2.68
CA THR A 10 -2.89 23.41 4.01
C THR A 10 -3.77 24.39 4.78
N SER A 11 -4.12 24.06 6.03
CA SER A 11 -4.92 24.90 6.92
C SER A 11 -4.03 25.83 7.76
N TYR A 12 -4.47 27.07 7.95
CA TYR A 12 -3.78 28.06 8.79
C TYR A 12 -4.77 28.65 9.78
N ALA A 13 -4.37 28.72 11.05
CA ALA A 13 -5.11 29.44 12.09
C ALA A 13 -4.81 30.95 11.95
N VAL A 14 -5.85 31.76 11.79
CA VAL A 14 -5.72 33.21 11.63
C VAL A 14 -6.69 33.96 12.54
N ASN A 15 -6.30 35.18 12.94
CA ASN A 15 -7.11 36.06 13.77
C ASN A 15 -8.15 36.78 12.91
N PRO A 16 -9.47 36.63 13.19
CA PRO A 16 -10.53 37.25 12.39
C PRO A 16 -10.46 38.78 12.38
N ALA A 17 -9.97 39.43 13.44
CA ALA A 17 -9.87 40.90 13.51
C ALA A 17 -8.91 41.50 12.47
N THR A 18 -8.04 40.67 11.85
CA THR A 18 -7.11 41.12 10.80
C THR A 18 -7.68 41.05 9.39
N PHE A 19 -8.89 40.52 9.24
CA PHE A 19 -9.63 40.44 7.98
C PHE A 19 -10.81 41.41 8.08
N GLY A 20 -10.75 42.52 7.36
CA GLY A 20 -11.93 43.38 7.19
C GLY A 20 -12.98 42.71 6.29
N ASP A 21 -14.13 43.35 6.13
CA ASP A 21 -15.27 42.83 5.34
C ASP A 21 -14.92 42.55 3.87
N ALA A 22 -13.91 43.24 3.32
CA ALA A 22 -13.44 43.04 1.95
C ALA A 22 -12.58 41.77 1.75
N GLY A 23 -12.21 41.07 2.82
CA GLY A 23 -11.20 40.02 2.82
C GLY A 23 -9.77 40.56 2.73
N ARG A 24 -8.80 39.66 2.87
CA ARG A 24 -7.37 40.01 2.80
C ARG A 24 -6.63 39.04 1.88
N THR A 25 -5.73 39.57 1.07
CA THR A 25 -4.82 38.76 0.24
C THR A 25 -3.78 38.10 1.12
N VAL A 26 -3.71 36.77 1.03
CA VAL A 26 -2.82 35.91 1.81
C VAL A 26 -1.98 35.05 0.87
N ARG A 27 -0.75 34.71 1.29
CA ARG A 27 0.16 33.84 0.54
C ARG A 27 0.37 32.54 1.31
N CYS A 28 0.28 31.40 0.61
CA CYS A 28 0.54 30.10 1.20
C CYS A 28 2.04 29.93 1.49
N ALA A 29 2.42 29.56 2.71
CA ALA A 29 3.82 29.27 3.04
C ALA A 29 4.35 28.01 2.33
N ARG A 30 3.47 27.05 2.00
CA ARG A 30 3.85 25.77 1.39
C ARG A 30 3.99 25.81 -0.12
N CYS A 31 3.01 26.38 -0.85
CA CYS A 31 2.97 26.38 -2.32
C CYS A 31 3.08 27.78 -2.94
N LYS A 32 3.23 28.84 -2.13
CA LYS A 32 3.36 30.25 -2.55
C LYS A 32 2.17 30.84 -3.33
N GLU A 33 1.06 30.11 -3.43
CA GLU A 33 -0.19 30.60 -4.01
C GLU A 33 -0.68 31.85 -3.25
N VAL A 34 -1.11 32.88 -3.98
CA VAL A 34 -1.67 34.11 -3.41
C VAL A 34 -3.15 34.15 -3.74
N TRP A 35 -4.00 34.16 -2.72
CA TRP A 35 -5.45 34.24 -2.90
C TRP A 35 -6.09 35.23 -1.94
N LEU A 36 -7.30 35.67 -2.27
CA LEU A 36 -8.11 36.52 -1.40
C LEU A 36 -8.91 35.61 -0.46
N ALA A 37 -8.67 35.71 0.85
CA ALA A 37 -9.44 34.97 1.84
C ALA A 37 -10.53 35.88 2.42
N ARG A 38 -11.80 35.49 2.27
CA ARG A 38 -12.95 36.16 2.89
C ARG A 38 -13.52 35.30 4.01
N PRO A 39 -14.03 35.91 5.10
CA PRO A 39 -14.61 35.17 6.22
C PRO A 39 -15.86 34.36 5.83
N GLU A 40 -16.59 34.78 4.80
CA GLU A 40 -17.78 34.10 4.25
C GLU A 40 -17.50 32.84 3.41
N ASP A 41 -16.26 32.63 2.94
CA ASP A 41 -15.90 31.44 2.16
C ASP A 41 -15.86 30.17 3.03
N LEU A 42 -15.79 30.32 4.36
CA LEU A 42 -15.81 29.22 5.32
C LEU A 42 -17.22 28.67 5.55
N SER A 43 -18.23 29.55 5.66
CA SER A 43 -19.63 29.11 5.87
C SER A 43 -20.25 28.47 4.62
N ARG A 44 -19.84 28.90 3.42
CA ARG A 44 -20.27 28.28 2.15
C ARG A 44 -19.62 26.92 1.89
N ALA A 45 -18.45 26.65 2.46
CA ALA A 45 -17.81 25.33 2.41
C ALA A 45 -18.52 24.33 3.36
N GLU A 46 -18.93 24.78 4.55
CA GLU A 46 -19.71 23.97 5.49
C GLU A 46 -21.11 23.62 4.96
N ALA A 47 -21.75 24.54 4.22
CA ALA A 47 -23.07 24.33 3.62
C ALA A 47 -23.13 23.28 2.49
N ARG A 48 -21.99 22.72 2.04
CA ARG A 48 -21.93 21.68 0.99
C ARG A 48 -21.83 20.25 1.55
N ILE A 49 -21.87 20.09 2.88
CA ILE A 49 -21.96 18.78 3.53
C ILE A 49 -23.43 18.31 3.43
N PRO A 50 -23.73 17.12 2.88
CA PRO A 50 -25.10 16.66 2.72
C PRO A 50 -25.85 16.60 4.06
N ALA A 51 -27.05 17.19 4.07
CA ALA A 51 -27.95 17.38 5.21
C ALA A 51 -28.58 16.08 5.76
N MET A 52 -27.76 15.06 6.05
CA MET A 52 -28.21 13.79 6.65
C MET A 52 -27.79 13.64 8.13
N ALA A 53 -27.13 14.63 8.72
CA ALA A 53 -26.68 14.63 10.12
C ALA A 53 -27.52 15.52 11.06
N ALA A 54 -28.61 16.14 10.59
CA ALA A 54 -29.45 17.05 11.37
C ALA A 54 -30.63 16.35 12.09
N LYS A 55 -30.44 15.11 12.54
CA LYS A 55 -31.40 14.43 13.41
C LYS A 55 -30.68 13.61 14.48
N ALA A 56 -29.83 14.29 15.24
CA ALA A 56 -29.36 13.81 16.53
C ALA A 56 -29.74 14.90 17.55
N SER A 57 -30.55 14.49 18.51
CA SER A 57 -31.04 15.25 19.65
C SER A 57 -29.91 16.04 20.33
N GLU A 58 -30.21 17.26 20.77
CA GLU A 58 -29.32 18.06 21.63
C GLU A 58 -28.87 17.23 22.83
N PRO A 59 -27.55 17.07 23.07
CA PRO A 59 -27.07 16.47 24.30
C PRO A 59 -27.09 17.55 25.40
N ASP A 60 -27.76 17.23 26.50
CA ASP A 60 -27.74 17.98 27.74
C ASP A 60 -26.27 18.10 28.24
N PRO A 61 -25.73 19.30 28.48
CA PRO A 61 -24.35 19.47 28.92
C PRO A 61 -24.03 18.84 30.29
N ASN A 62 -25.05 18.39 31.04
CA ASN A 62 -24.91 18.04 32.44
C ASN A 62 -24.94 16.54 32.77
N GLU A 63 -25.16 15.65 31.79
CA GLU A 63 -25.12 14.19 32.03
C GLU A 63 -23.72 13.57 31.90
N ASP A 64 -22.79 14.25 31.22
CA ASP A 64 -21.41 13.78 30.94
C ASP A 64 -20.48 13.88 32.16
N MET A 65 -20.60 14.93 32.97
CA MET A 65 -19.62 15.23 34.02
C MET A 65 -19.80 14.41 35.31
N SER A 66 -20.90 13.66 35.44
CA SER A 66 -21.14 12.78 36.59
C SER A 66 -20.47 11.41 36.46
N ALA A 67 -20.00 11.05 35.25
CA ALA A 67 -19.36 9.76 34.99
C ALA A 67 -17.88 9.69 35.42
N TRP A 68 -17.26 10.84 35.71
CA TRP A 68 -15.83 10.94 36.07
C TRP A 68 -15.56 11.22 37.55
N GLY A 69 -16.57 11.16 38.42
CA GLY A 69 -16.37 11.03 39.88
C GLY A 69 -15.55 12.13 40.55
N VAL A 70 -15.60 13.37 40.04
CA VAL A 70 -14.95 14.51 40.70
C VAL A 70 -15.96 15.14 41.65
N THR A 71 -15.76 14.93 42.95
CA THR A 71 -16.47 15.67 44.00
C THR A 71 -15.67 16.93 44.28
N GLU A 72 -16.34 18.09 44.20
CA GLU A 72 -15.82 19.38 44.65
C GLU A 72 -15.80 19.38 46.18
N ASP A 73 -14.62 19.15 46.76
CA ASP A 73 -14.33 19.55 48.13
C ASP A 73 -13.18 20.57 48.12
N ASP A 74 -13.48 21.72 48.71
CA ASP A 74 -12.58 22.81 49.07
C ASP A 74 -11.38 22.29 49.88
N ASP A 75 -10.16 22.46 49.36
CA ASP A 75 -9.05 22.96 50.20
C ASP A 75 -7.87 23.46 49.36
N ALA A 76 -7.37 24.63 49.74
CA ALA A 76 -6.26 25.31 49.10
C ALA A 76 -4.94 24.57 49.32
N SER A 77 -4.46 23.87 48.29
CA SER A 77 -3.04 23.52 48.11
C SER A 77 -2.82 23.18 46.63
N ALA A 78 -1.71 23.66 46.05
CA ALA A 78 -1.34 23.43 44.66
C ALA A 78 -1.50 21.94 44.28
N PRO A 79 -1.94 21.61 43.05
CA PRO A 79 -2.15 20.22 42.66
C PRO A 79 -0.83 19.46 42.78
N ASN A 80 -0.73 18.60 43.79
CA ASN A 80 0.35 17.65 43.96
C ASN A 80 0.13 16.54 42.92
N VAL A 81 0.57 16.81 41.69
CA VAL A 81 0.59 15.82 40.62
C VAL A 81 1.61 14.76 41.05
N PRO A 82 1.25 13.47 41.19
CA PRO A 82 2.24 12.44 41.46
C PRO A 82 3.19 12.39 40.25
N VAL A 83 4.40 12.93 40.44
CA VAL A 83 5.49 12.75 39.49
C VAL A 83 5.88 11.30 39.57
N VAL A 84 5.36 10.51 38.63
CA VAL A 84 5.85 9.15 38.39
C VAL A 84 7.13 9.31 37.57
N GLU A 85 8.28 9.27 38.26
CA GLU A 85 9.58 9.12 37.60
C GLU A 85 9.54 7.85 36.76
N SER A 86 9.58 7.99 35.43
CA SER A 86 9.73 6.85 34.53
C SER A 86 11.15 6.31 34.70
N PRO A 87 11.36 5.07 35.20
CA PRO A 87 12.71 4.54 35.33
C PRO A 87 13.34 4.46 33.94
N SER A 88 14.56 4.97 33.80
CA SER A 88 15.36 4.87 32.59
C SER A 88 15.49 3.39 32.21
N ILE A 89 15.14 3.00 30.98
CA ILE A 89 15.30 1.62 30.44
C ILE A 89 16.77 1.17 30.35
N SER A 90 17.70 1.95 30.90
CA SER A 90 19.14 1.78 30.78
C SER A 90 19.85 1.61 32.14
N ALA A 91 19.12 1.55 33.25
CA ALA A 91 19.73 1.57 34.58
C ALA A 91 20.17 0.20 35.14
N ASP A 92 19.93 -0.92 34.45
CA ASP A 92 20.35 -2.25 34.91
C ASP A 92 21.05 -3.06 33.79
N TRP A 93 21.99 -2.42 33.08
CA TRP A 93 23.04 -3.20 32.42
C TRP A 93 24.21 -3.33 33.39
N PRO A 94 24.63 -4.55 33.77
CA PRO A 94 25.78 -4.74 34.65
C PRO A 94 27.01 -4.17 33.93
N VAL A 95 27.44 -2.98 34.33
CA VAL A 95 28.72 -2.42 33.91
C VAL A 95 29.69 -2.65 35.04
N ASP A 96 30.05 -3.91 35.24
CA ASP A 96 31.31 -4.26 35.87
C ASP A 96 32.12 -5.10 34.89
N ALA A 97 33.20 -4.47 34.46
CA ALA A 97 34.25 -5.05 33.66
C ALA A 97 34.91 -6.21 34.41
N ASN A 98 35.34 -7.19 33.60
CA ASN A 98 36.44 -8.13 33.84
C ASN A 98 36.04 -9.56 34.24
N ASP A 99 35.51 -10.35 33.31
CA ASP A 99 36.08 -11.66 32.95
C ASP A 99 35.42 -12.19 31.65
N ARG A 100 36.25 -12.78 30.77
CA ARG A 100 35.93 -13.66 29.63
C ARG A 100 35.26 -13.09 28.38
N THR A 101 36.11 -12.95 27.37
CA THR A 101 35.83 -13.10 25.95
C THR A 101 35.15 -14.45 25.64
N GLU A 102 33.85 -14.56 25.88
CA GLU A 102 33.01 -15.57 25.21
C GLU A 102 32.38 -14.92 23.98
N THR A 103 33.14 -14.92 22.90
CA THR A 103 32.57 -14.89 21.55
C THR A 103 31.54 -16.02 21.47
N ALA A 104 30.27 -15.64 21.38
CA ALA A 104 29.16 -16.55 21.13
C ALA A 104 29.41 -17.30 19.81
N ASP A 105 30.04 -18.46 19.92
CA ASP A 105 30.35 -19.36 18.82
C ASP A 105 29.15 -20.28 18.56
N TRP A 106 28.11 -19.68 18.00
CA TRP A 106 26.91 -20.38 17.54
C TRP A 106 27.21 -21.39 16.41
N ALA A 107 28.38 -21.31 15.79
CA ALA A 107 28.81 -22.26 14.77
C ALA A 107 29.26 -23.61 15.38
N THR A 108 29.80 -23.61 16.59
CA THR A 108 30.29 -24.84 17.25
C THR A 108 29.14 -25.68 17.84
N LEU A 109 28.03 -25.06 18.27
CA LEU A 109 26.83 -25.79 18.72
C LEU A 109 26.12 -26.54 17.57
N ALA A 110 26.09 -25.98 16.36
CA ALA A 110 25.47 -26.63 15.21
C ALA A 110 26.27 -27.86 14.71
N GLN A 111 27.58 -27.89 14.95
CA GLN A 111 28.43 -29.00 14.53
C GLN A 111 28.31 -30.23 15.45
N HIS A 112 27.96 -30.04 16.74
CA HIS A 112 27.86 -31.13 17.71
C HIS A 112 26.62 -32.03 17.54
N ASP A 113 25.50 -31.50 17.01
CA ASP A 113 24.31 -32.31 16.71
C ASP A 113 24.51 -33.23 15.48
N ALA A 114 25.34 -32.82 14.52
CA ALA A 114 25.63 -33.62 13.32
C ALA A 114 26.55 -34.83 13.61
N VAL A 115 27.45 -34.74 14.60
CA VAL A 115 28.40 -35.82 14.91
C VAL A 115 27.84 -36.83 15.94
N ALA A 116 26.87 -36.41 16.76
CA ALA A 116 26.15 -37.32 17.68
C ALA A 116 25.25 -38.33 16.95
N ALA A 117 24.73 -37.98 15.77
CA ALA A 117 23.87 -38.85 14.97
C ALA A 117 24.60 -40.01 14.27
N MET A 118 25.93 -39.98 14.17
CA MET A 118 26.73 -41.04 13.49
C MET A 118 27.35 -42.09 14.42
N ARG A 119 27.13 -42.03 15.75
CA ARG A 119 27.72 -42.99 16.72
C ARG A 119 26.75 -43.93 17.43
N ALA A 120 25.47 -43.94 17.06
CA ALA A 120 24.50 -44.86 17.65
C ALA A 120 24.37 -46.16 16.82
N THR A 121 25.34 -47.06 16.94
CA THR A 121 25.18 -48.46 16.53
C THR A 121 24.51 -49.22 17.69
N PRO A 122 23.31 -49.81 17.54
CA PRO A 122 22.77 -50.67 18.59
C PRO A 122 23.48 -52.03 18.58
N PRO A 123 23.88 -52.59 19.74
CA PRO A 123 24.48 -53.92 19.76
C PRO A 123 23.42 -54.99 19.50
N SER A 124 23.77 -55.88 18.58
CA SER A 124 23.10 -57.15 18.31
C SER A 124 23.10 -58.03 19.55
N ARG A 125 21.91 -58.45 19.99
CA ARG A 125 21.71 -59.61 20.86
C ARG A 125 20.68 -60.53 20.21
N LEU A 126 21.17 -61.42 19.36
CA LEU A 126 20.45 -62.62 18.96
C LEU A 126 20.77 -63.72 19.99
N ALA A 127 19.76 -64.16 20.74
CA ALA A 127 19.68 -65.55 21.19
C ALA A 127 18.30 -65.87 21.78
N VAL A 128 17.61 -66.76 21.06
CA VAL A 128 16.71 -67.81 21.58
C VAL A 128 15.31 -67.40 22.05
N LEU A 129 14.37 -67.48 21.10
CA LEU A 129 13.05 -68.16 21.17
C LEU A 129 12.42 -67.95 19.79
N GLY A 130 12.29 -68.93 18.91
CA GLY A 130 11.82 -70.28 19.16
C GLY A 130 10.37 -70.37 18.69
N ARG A 131 10.19 -70.59 17.38
CA ARG A 131 8.96 -71.01 16.66
C ARG A 131 7.72 -70.14 16.87
N PHE A 132 7.30 -69.43 15.81
CA PHE A 132 5.97 -69.48 15.18
C PHE A 132 5.89 -68.33 14.17
N VAL A 133 6.26 -68.61 12.91
CA VAL A 133 6.02 -67.69 11.79
C VAL A 133 4.91 -68.31 10.94
N PRO A 134 3.65 -67.85 11.05
CA PRO A 134 2.74 -68.05 9.94
C PRO A 134 3.21 -67.16 8.79
N SER A 135 3.38 -67.74 7.61
CA SER A 135 3.73 -67.01 6.39
C SER A 135 2.59 -66.04 6.05
N LEU A 136 2.77 -64.76 6.36
CA LEU A 136 1.92 -63.70 5.82
C LEU A 136 2.28 -63.51 4.34
N PRO A 137 1.30 -63.60 3.41
CA PRO A 137 1.59 -63.43 2.00
C PRO A 137 2.02 -61.98 1.76
N ARG A 138 3.15 -61.83 1.05
CA ARG A 138 3.54 -60.55 0.44
C ARG A 138 2.49 -60.17 -0.60
N LEU A 139 1.52 -59.36 -0.20
CA LEU A 139 0.68 -58.57 -1.11
C LEU A 139 0.64 -57.13 -0.61
N PHE A 140 1.80 -56.49 -0.52
CA PHE A 140 1.85 -55.03 -0.61
C PHE A 140 1.77 -54.65 -2.09
N VAL A 141 0.58 -54.83 -2.65
CA VAL A 141 0.22 -54.24 -3.94
C VAL A 141 0.07 -52.75 -3.66
N MET A 142 1.05 -51.93 -4.06
CA MET A 142 0.80 -50.50 -4.19
C MET A 142 -0.44 -50.34 -5.08
N PRO A 143 -1.49 -49.63 -4.64
CA PRO A 143 -2.64 -49.42 -5.49
C PRO A 143 -2.13 -48.65 -6.71
N ARG A 144 -2.22 -49.26 -7.90
CA ARG A 144 -1.88 -48.64 -9.20
C ARG A 144 -2.63 -47.31 -9.45
N HIS A 145 -3.59 -46.97 -8.59
CA HIS A 145 -4.34 -45.72 -8.58
C HIS A 145 -3.67 -44.56 -7.83
N SER A 146 -2.62 -44.78 -7.01
CA SER A 146 -1.95 -43.66 -6.31
C SER A 146 -1.19 -42.74 -7.26
N LEU A 147 -0.63 -43.28 -8.34
CA LEU A 147 0.11 -42.53 -9.35
C LEU A 147 -0.81 -41.61 -10.19
N PRO A 148 -1.94 -42.06 -10.78
CA PRO A 148 -2.86 -41.16 -11.47
C PRO A 148 -3.52 -40.14 -10.54
N ILE A 149 -3.75 -40.47 -9.26
CA ILE A 149 -4.27 -39.51 -8.27
C ILE A 149 -3.21 -38.43 -7.98
N ALA A 150 -1.95 -38.81 -7.80
CA ALA A 150 -0.86 -37.86 -7.56
C ALA A 150 -0.61 -36.94 -8.76
N THR A 151 -0.65 -37.47 -9.99
CA THR A 151 -0.50 -36.64 -11.20
C THR A 151 -1.68 -35.71 -11.39
N ALA A 152 -2.91 -36.16 -11.13
CA ALA A 152 -4.10 -35.31 -11.18
C ALA A 152 -4.05 -34.20 -10.11
N ALA A 153 -3.59 -34.52 -8.89
CA ALA A 153 -3.41 -33.54 -7.83
C ALA A 153 -2.33 -32.50 -8.16
N MET A 154 -1.21 -32.93 -8.77
CA MET A 154 -0.18 -31.99 -9.24
C MET A 154 -0.70 -31.10 -10.37
N ALA A 155 -1.43 -31.68 -11.34
CA ALA A 155 -2.00 -30.92 -12.45
C ALA A 155 -3.04 -29.89 -11.99
N SER A 156 -3.90 -30.26 -11.04
CA SER A 156 -4.88 -29.34 -10.47
C SER A 156 -4.22 -28.20 -9.69
N LEU A 157 -3.15 -28.50 -8.94
CA LEU A 157 -2.34 -27.48 -8.27
C LEU A 157 -1.71 -26.49 -9.26
N LEU A 158 -1.10 -27.00 -10.34
CA LEU A 158 -0.52 -26.15 -11.39
C LEU A 158 -1.59 -25.27 -12.06
N LEU A 159 -2.77 -25.84 -12.38
CA LEU A 159 -3.88 -25.08 -12.95
C LEU A 159 -4.34 -23.97 -12.00
N ALA A 160 -4.46 -24.27 -10.69
CA ALA A 160 -4.82 -23.30 -9.68
C ALA A 160 -3.80 -22.15 -9.61
N LEU A 161 -2.49 -22.45 -9.66
CA LEU A 161 -1.42 -21.44 -9.67
C LEU A 161 -1.47 -20.52 -10.90
N VAL A 162 -2.01 -20.98 -12.04
CA VAL A 162 -2.18 -20.17 -13.25
C VAL A 162 -3.46 -19.32 -13.19
N ILE A 163 -4.56 -19.90 -12.71
CA ILE A 163 -5.86 -19.20 -12.60
C ILE A 163 -5.79 -18.11 -11.53
N TRP A 164 -5.25 -18.43 -10.34
CA TRP A 164 -5.08 -17.50 -9.22
C TRP A 164 -3.75 -16.76 -9.22
N ARG A 165 -3.03 -16.75 -10.34
CA ARG A 165 -1.71 -16.10 -10.48
C ARG A 165 -1.69 -14.66 -9.95
N VAL A 166 -2.77 -13.90 -10.19
CA VAL A 166 -2.87 -12.48 -9.79
C VAL A 166 -2.93 -12.36 -8.27
N ASP A 167 -3.72 -13.20 -7.59
CA ASP A 167 -3.84 -13.17 -6.14
C ASP A 167 -2.57 -13.68 -5.45
N LEU A 168 -1.90 -14.66 -6.07
CA LEU A 168 -0.59 -15.13 -5.60
C LEU A 168 0.47 -14.04 -5.68
N VAL A 169 0.52 -13.28 -6.78
CA VAL A 169 1.45 -12.15 -6.94
C VAL A 169 1.12 -10.99 -5.99
N LYS A 170 -0.14 -10.79 -5.61
CA LYS A 170 -0.50 -9.81 -4.56
C LYS A 170 0.08 -10.18 -3.20
N LEU A 171 0.13 -11.47 -2.87
CA LEU A 171 0.68 -11.97 -1.61
C LEU A 171 2.21 -12.01 -1.64
N MET A 172 2.79 -12.44 -2.76
CA MET A 172 4.24 -12.57 -2.97
C MET A 172 4.66 -11.86 -4.26
N PRO A 173 4.95 -10.54 -4.22
CA PRO A 173 5.26 -9.75 -5.42
C PRO A 173 6.48 -10.25 -6.21
N GLN A 174 7.41 -10.95 -5.54
CA GLN A 174 8.61 -11.51 -6.15
C GLN A 174 8.31 -12.56 -7.23
N THR A 175 7.13 -13.19 -7.22
CA THR A 175 6.76 -14.20 -8.23
C THR A 175 6.31 -13.56 -9.55
N ALA A 176 6.07 -12.25 -9.61
CA ALA A 176 5.62 -11.56 -10.82
C ALA A 176 6.60 -11.76 -12.00
N THR A 177 7.90 -11.65 -11.73
CA THR A 177 8.97 -11.82 -12.74
C THR A 177 9.02 -13.24 -13.27
N PHE A 178 8.72 -14.24 -12.44
CA PHE A 178 8.64 -15.64 -12.85
C PHE A 178 7.49 -15.87 -13.85
N TYR A 179 6.29 -15.36 -13.55
CA TYR A 179 5.17 -15.46 -14.48
C TYR A 179 5.44 -14.71 -15.78
N GLN A 180 6.05 -13.52 -15.70
CA GLN A 180 6.42 -12.74 -16.88
C GLN A 180 7.48 -13.45 -17.75
N ALA A 181 8.45 -14.14 -17.15
CA ALA A 181 9.45 -14.93 -17.87
C ALA A 181 8.83 -16.10 -18.65
N VAL A 182 7.71 -16.64 -18.17
CA VAL A 182 6.91 -17.67 -18.86
C VAL A 182 5.93 -17.06 -19.88
N GLY A 183 5.91 -15.73 -20.04
CA GLY A 183 5.02 -15.01 -20.96
C GLY A 183 3.60 -14.80 -20.43
N LEU A 184 3.37 -15.10 -19.14
CA LEU A 184 2.09 -14.85 -18.48
C LEU A 184 2.14 -13.46 -17.84
N ASP A 185 1.61 -12.44 -18.53
CA ASP A 185 1.50 -11.10 -17.97
C ASP A 185 0.55 -11.09 -16.76
N VAL A 186 0.98 -10.42 -15.69
CA VAL A 186 0.25 -10.33 -14.43
C VAL A 186 -0.19 -8.89 -14.21
N ASN A 187 -1.40 -8.58 -14.69
CA ASN A 187 -2.02 -7.29 -14.45
C ASN A 187 -2.61 -7.23 -13.02
N ILE A 188 -1.79 -6.84 -12.04
CA ILE A 188 -2.24 -6.67 -10.65
C ILE A 188 -3.27 -5.54 -10.48
N ARG A 189 -3.29 -4.55 -11.38
CA ARG A 189 -4.21 -3.40 -11.32
C ARG A 189 -5.57 -3.73 -11.94
N GLY A 190 -5.62 -4.69 -12.86
CA GLY A 190 -6.87 -5.09 -13.50
C GLY A 190 -7.41 -4.07 -14.50
N LEU A 191 -6.58 -3.11 -14.91
CA LEU A 191 -6.89 -2.09 -15.91
C LEU A 191 -5.85 -2.20 -17.02
N ALA A 192 -6.30 -2.14 -18.27
CA ALA A 192 -5.43 -2.19 -19.44
C ALA A 192 -5.69 -1.01 -20.37
N PHE A 193 -4.63 -0.46 -20.94
CA PHE A 193 -4.73 0.52 -22.01
C PHE A 193 -4.90 -0.21 -23.36
N LYS A 194 -5.83 0.24 -24.19
CA LYS A 194 -6.05 -0.26 -25.55
C LYS A 194 -6.09 0.91 -26.53
N ASP A 195 -5.64 0.67 -27.76
CA ASP A 195 -5.72 1.61 -28.88
C ASP A 195 -5.14 3.00 -28.59
N VAL A 196 -4.01 3.07 -27.87
CA VAL A 196 -3.35 4.34 -27.58
C VAL A 196 -2.72 4.90 -28.85
N LYS A 197 -3.19 6.07 -29.28
CA LYS A 197 -2.68 6.81 -30.42
C LYS A 197 -2.12 8.14 -29.97
N VAL A 198 -0.99 8.50 -30.57
CA VAL A 198 -0.32 9.78 -30.36
C VAL A 198 -0.30 10.49 -31.70
N THR A 199 -0.88 11.68 -31.76
CA THR A 199 -0.96 12.51 -32.96
C THR A 199 -0.48 13.90 -32.64
N THR A 200 0.33 14.48 -33.51
CA THR A 200 0.77 15.88 -33.40
C THR A 200 -0.12 16.74 -34.29
N GLU A 201 -0.83 17.68 -33.70
CA GLU A 201 -1.68 18.64 -34.40
C GLU A 201 -1.14 20.05 -34.19
N THR A 202 -1.03 20.84 -35.26
CA THR A 202 -0.60 22.24 -35.14
C THR A 202 -1.83 23.11 -34.96
N VAL A 203 -2.01 23.67 -33.78
CA VAL A 203 -3.12 24.59 -33.45
C VAL A 203 -2.52 25.96 -33.16
N ASP A 204 -2.98 26.99 -33.86
CA ASP A 204 -2.49 28.38 -33.69
C ASP A 204 -0.97 28.56 -33.86
N GLY A 205 -0.36 27.80 -34.78
CA GLY A 205 1.09 27.83 -35.03
C GLY A 205 1.95 27.18 -33.94
N LYS A 206 1.34 26.58 -32.91
CA LYS A 206 2.02 25.80 -31.87
C LYS A 206 1.75 24.31 -32.10
N SER A 207 2.79 23.50 -32.02
CA SER A 207 2.63 22.04 -32.03
C SER A 207 1.92 21.60 -30.73
N VAL A 208 0.80 20.91 -30.88
CA VAL A 208 0.04 20.31 -29.78
C VAL A 208 0.05 18.81 -29.99
N LEU A 209 0.57 18.09 -29.00
CA LEU A 209 0.56 16.65 -28.99
C LEU A 209 -0.74 16.16 -28.37
N LEU A 210 -1.50 15.40 -29.14
CA LEU A 210 -2.74 14.77 -28.73
C LEU A 210 -2.52 13.27 -28.48
N ILE A 211 -2.83 12.84 -27.26
CA ILE A 211 -2.79 11.43 -26.87
C ILE A 211 -4.23 11.00 -26.58
N GLU A 212 -4.69 10.00 -27.31
CA GLU A 212 -6.01 9.40 -27.13
C GLU A 212 -5.89 7.89 -26.95
N GLY A 213 -6.80 7.30 -26.19
CA GLY A 213 -6.83 5.86 -25.99
C GLY A 213 -8.03 5.39 -25.17
N LEU A 214 -8.13 4.07 -25.02
CA LEU A 214 -9.16 3.41 -24.23
C LEU A 214 -8.53 2.76 -22.99
N ILE A 215 -9.27 2.78 -21.89
CA ILE A 215 -8.98 2.02 -20.67
C ILE A 215 -10.09 1.00 -20.51
N VAL A 216 -9.71 -0.27 -20.33
CA VAL A 216 -10.63 -1.40 -20.17
C VAL A 216 -10.42 -2.04 -18.81
N SER A 217 -11.51 -2.35 -18.12
CA SER A 217 -11.46 -3.18 -16.91
C SER A 217 -11.37 -4.65 -17.28
N GLU A 218 -10.30 -5.32 -16.86
CA GLU A 218 -10.08 -6.76 -17.06
C GLU A 218 -10.48 -7.60 -15.83
N THR A 219 -11.03 -6.94 -14.82
CA THR A 219 -11.43 -7.58 -13.56
C THR A 219 -12.90 -7.92 -13.52
N ARG A 220 -13.28 -8.82 -12.60
CA ARG A 220 -14.67 -9.16 -12.29
C ARG A 220 -15.28 -8.30 -11.18
N THR A 221 -14.54 -7.31 -10.68
CA THR A 221 -14.94 -6.44 -9.57
C THR A 221 -14.86 -4.97 -9.99
N PRO A 222 -15.77 -4.09 -9.54
CA PRO A 222 -15.66 -2.66 -9.79
C PRO A 222 -14.30 -2.13 -9.33
N THR A 223 -13.57 -1.44 -10.21
CA THR A 223 -12.22 -0.97 -9.94
C THR A 223 -12.18 0.56 -10.04
N ALA A 224 -11.65 1.22 -9.01
CA ALA A 224 -11.46 2.67 -9.02
C ALA A 224 -10.43 3.05 -10.08
N LEU A 225 -10.71 4.13 -10.81
CA LEU A 225 -9.91 4.56 -11.95
C LEU A 225 -8.84 5.54 -11.46
N PRO A 226 -7.55 5.14 -11.45
CA PRO A 226 -6.49 6.01 -10.95
C PRO A 226 -6.20 7.15 -11.93
N ARG A 227 -5.46 8.16 -11.46
CA ARG A 227 -5.03 9.26 -12.33
C ARG A 227 -4.05 8.73 -13.37
N LEU A 228 -4.00 9.38 -14.53
CA LEU A 228 -3.00 9.07 -15.55
C LEU A 228 -1.79 9.96 -15.35
N ARG A 229 -0.60 9.38 -15.48
CA ARG A 229 0.66 10.12 -15.63
C ARG A 229 1.19 9.87 -17.02
N PHE A 230 1.44 10.96 -17.73
CA PHE A 230 2.09 10.96 -19.03
C PHE A 230 3.53 11.39 -18.81
N VAL A 231 4.47 10.62 -19.34
CA VAL A 231 5.90 10.88 -19.23
C VAL A 231 6.49 10.94 -20.63
N VAL A 232 7.13 12.06 -20.95
CA VAL A 232 7.92 12.21 -22.17
C VAL A 232 9.34 11.79 -21.85
N ARG A 233 9.90 10.93 -22.70
CA ARG A 233 11.27 10.43 -22.59
C ARG A 233 12.12 10.81 -23.79
N ASP A 234 13.41 10.99 -23.53
CA ASP A 234 14.43 11.20 -24.57
C ASP A 234 14.85 9.89 -25.26
N GLU A 235 15.83 9.97 -26.17
CA GLU A 235 16.46 8.80 -26.82
C GLU A 235 17.06 7.78 -25.84
N LYS A 236 17.55 8.25 -24.69
CA LYS A 236 18.23 7.44 -23.68
C LYS A 236 17.26 6.83 -22.67
N GLY A 237 15.96 7.15 -22.78
CA GLY A 237 14.91 6.71 -21.85
C GLY A 237 14.77 7.57 -20.60
N THR A 238 15.43 8.73 -20.53
CA THR A 238 15.35 9.69 -19.42
C THR A 238 14.02 10.43 -19.45
N GLU A 239 13.33 10.53 -18.31
CA GLU A 239 12.11 11.36 -18.17
C GLU A 239 12.47 12.85 -18.20
N ILE A 240 12.05 13.54 -19.27
CA ILE A 240 12.32 14.98 -19.45
C ILE A 240 11.14 15.85 -18.99
N TYR A 241 9.92 15.32 -19.09
CA TYR A 241 8.72 16.03 -18.66
C TYR A 241 7.60 15.04 -18.34
N GLY A 242 6.83 15.32 -17.30
CA GLY A 242 5.69 14.49 -16.95
C GLY A 242 4.54 15.30 -16.38
N TRP A 243 3.32 15.00 -16.81
CA TRP A 243 2.10 15.63 -16.31
C TRP A 243 1.05 14.60 -15.94
N ASN A 244 0.11 15.00 -15.08
CA ASN A 244 -0.96 14.14 -14.61
C ASN A 244 -2.30 14.61 -15.19
N ALA A 245 -3.15 13.67 -15.61
CA ALA A 245 -4.53 13.95 -15.99
C ALA A 245 -5.50 13.17 -15.09
N VAL A 246 -6.64 13.81 -14.80
CA VAL A 246 -7.75 13.19 -14.07
C VAL A 246 -8.77 12.73 -15.09
N LEU A 247 -9.30 11.52 -14.91
CA LEU A 247 -10.34 10.95 -15.74
C LEU A 247 -11.71 11.43 -15.26
N GLU A 248 -12.67 11.56 -16.19
CA GLU A 248 -14.01 12.08 -15.89
C GLU A 248 -14.78 11.15 -14.93
N GLN A 249 -14.52 9.85 -15.01
CA GLN A 249 -15.17 8.83 -14.21
C GLN A 249 -14.26 8.38 -13.04
N PRO A 250 -14.77 8.28 -11.80
CA PRO A 250 -13.97 7.88 -10.65
C PRO A 250 -13.68 6.37 -10.59
N GLY A 251 -14.40 5.56 -11.37
CA GLY A 251 -14.29 4.10 -11.37
C GLY A 251 -14.93 3.49 -12.61
N LEU A 252 -14.63 2.21 -12.82
CA LEU A 252 -15.08 1.44 -13.98
C LEU A 252 -15.68 0.11 -13.51
N ASN A 253 -16.84 -0.27 -14.03
CA ASN A 253 -17.42 -1.58 -13.72
C ASN A 253 -16.63 -2.70 -14.38
N PRO A 254 -16.83 -3.96 -13.98
CA PRO A 254 -16.22 -5.12 -14.62
C PRO A 254 -16.48 -5.15 -16.13
N GLY A 255 -15.43 -5.21 -16.96
CA GLY A 255 -15.56 -5.26 -18.41
C GLY A 255 -15.93 -3.95 -19.11
N ASP A 256 -16.29 -2.90 -18.37
CA ASP A 256 -16.57 -1.58 -18.94
C ASP A 256 -15.30 -0.96 -19.54
N LYS A 257 -15.53 0.02 -20.42
CA LYS A 257 -14.48 0.75 -21.14
C LYS A 257 -14.73 2.24 -21.00
N THR A 258 -13.64 3.00 -20.88
CA THR A 258 -13.68 4.45 -20.84
C THR A 258 -12.58 5.01 -21.73
N TRP A 259 -12.83 6.15 -22.38
CA TRP A 259 -11.86 6.79 -23.26
C TRP A 259 -11.15 7.90 -22.49
N PHE A 260 -9.92 8.20 -22.91
CA PHE A 260 -9.19 9.34 -22.37
C PHE A 260 -8.55 10.13 -23.50
N ARG A 261 -8.46 11.45 -23.29
CA ARG A 261 -7.80 12.38 -24.21
C ARG A 261 -6.96 13.35 -23.39
N SER A 262 -5.68 13.46 -23.74
CA SER A 262 -4.75 14.40 -23.14
C SER A 262 -4.07 15.22 -24.23
N ARG A 263 -3.93 16.53 -23.99
CA ARG A 263 -3.23 17.45 -24.89
C ARG A 263 -2.02 18.04 -24.18
N LEU A 264 -0.88 18.04 -24.86
CA LEU A 264 0.33 18.73 -24.42
C LEU A 264 0.67 19.82 -25.43
N ALA A 265 0.63 21.07 -24.99
CA ALA A 265 1.08 22.19 -25.80
C ALA A 265 2.61 22.25 -25.80
N SER A 266 3.20 22.49 -26.97
CA SER A 266 4.64 22.64 -27.15
C SER A 266 5.43 21.46 -26.58
N PRO A 267 5.27 20.24 -27.14
CA PRO A 267 6.05 19.09 -26.70
C PRO A 267 7.55 19.39 -26.75
N PRO A 268 8.35 18.96 -25.76
CA PRO A 268 9.78 19.16 -25.77
C PRO A 268 10.41 18.58 -27.05
N ALA A 269 11.30 19.34 -27.70
CA ALA A 269 11.95 18.89 -28.94
C ALA A 269 12.81 17.62 -28.77
N GLU A 270 13.25 17.35 -27.54
CA GLU A 270 14.03 16.17 -27.17
C GLU A 270 13.15 14.93 -26.90
N GLY A 271 11.82 15.09 -26.87
CA GLY A 271 10.88 14.01 -26.57
C GLY A 271 10.72 13.04 -27.75
N ARG A 272 11.14 11.78 -27.56
CA ARG A 272 11.07 10.74 -28.60
C ARG A 272 10.02 9.67 -28.34
N SER A 273 9.72 9.40 -27.08
CA SER A 273 8.66 8.47 -26.69
C SER A 273 7.80 9.05 -25.56
N ILE A 274 6.53 8.62 -25.51
CA ILE A 274 5.58 9.01 -24.47
C ILE A 274 5.08 7.73 -23.82
N ASP A 275 5.27 7.64 -22.50
CA ASP A 275 4.72 6.57 -21.69
C ASP A 275 3.49 7.04 -20.93
N VAL A 276 2.44 6.22 -20.98
CA VAL A 276 1.20 6.44 -20.22
C VAL A 276 1.13 5.40 -19.12
N ARG A 277 1.00 5.87 -17.87
CA ARG A 277 0.97 5.00 -16.69
C ARG A 277 -0.16 5.39 -15.76
N PHE A 278 -0.70 4.41 -15.05
CA PHE A 278 -1.60 4.66 -13.92
C PHE A 278 -0.80 5.16 -12.72
N PHE A 279 -1.30 6.20 -12.06
CA PHE A 279 -0.64 6.89 -10.96
C PHE A 279 -1.55 6.97 -9.74
N THR A 280 -1.07 6.46 -8.62
CA THR A 280 -1.72 6.53 -7.31
C THR A 280 -0.88 7.32 -6.32
N LYS A 281 -1.48 7.81 -5.22
CA LYS A 281 -0.73 8.47 -4.14
C LYS A 281 0.40 7.60 -3.58
N ARG A 282 0.25 6.27 -3.62
CA ARG A 282 1.26 5.33 -3.12
C ARG A 282 2.52 5.28 -3.99
N ASP A 283 2.38 5.54 -5.29
CA ASP A 283 3.52 5.53 -6.22
C ASP A 283 4.45 6.75 -6.02
N VAL A 284 3.99 7.81 -5.34
CA VAL A 284 4.80 9.00 -5.02
C VAL A 284 5.72 8.78 -3.82
N ALA A 285 5.31 7.93 -2.87
CA ALA A 285 6.04 7.73 -1.63
C ALA A 285 7.24 6.78 -1.76
N GLY A 286 7.38 6.11 -2.91
CA GLY A 286 8.45 5.15 -3.20
C GLY A 286 9.40 5.56 -4.32
N ALA A 287 9.35 6.82 -4.76
CA ALA A 287 10.23 7.39 -5.78
C ALA A 287 11.29 8.29 -5.14
#